data_AF-A0A0W0XRD1-F1
#
_entry.id   AF-A0A0W0XRD1-F1
#
_cell.length_a   1.000
_cell.length_b   1.000
_cell.length_c   1.000
_cell.angle_alpha   90.00
_cell.angle_beta   90.00
_cell.angle_gamma   90.00
#
_symmetry.space_group_name_H-M   'P 1'
#
loop_
_entity.id
_entity.type
_entity.pdbx_description
1 polymer ?
#
loop_
_entity_poly.entity_id
_entity_poly.type
_entity_poly.pdbx_seq_one_letter_code
_entity_poly.pdbx_strand_id
1 'polypeptide(L)'
;MDFKKKFTHQFLMTLLAILSDEQDMKKARAGYTQQEKDERRYNCQASFGLKNWDKEAAVDFSAAVFEALARASEHFVNHAQMVEWVQRLNEHILKELVPSLTKGIDCSQPLDKVRDVITQRIESMKEPSLANNPYVFYGSLAATALAAVAVVALLPSNGPRQ
;
A
#
# COMPACT_ATOMS: atom_id res chain seq x y z
N MET A 1 -9.15 2.47 -11.76
CA MET A 1 -7.81 1.88 -11.59
C MET A 1 -7.60 0.85 -12.71
N ASP A 2 -6.60 1.04 -13.57
CA ASP A 2 -6.27 0.09 -14.65
C ASP A 2 -5.82 -1.26 -14.07
N PHE A 3 -5.86 -2.34 -14.87
CA PHE A 3 -5.47 -3.69 -14.45
C PHE A 3 -4.06 -3.75 -13.86
N LYS A 4 -3.06 -3.10 -14.49
CA LYS A 4 -1.69 -2.99 -13.96
C LYS A 4 -1.70 -2.35 -12.57
N LYS A 5 -2.34 -1.18 -12.44
CA LYS A 5 -2.43 -0.47 -11.15
C LYS A 5 -3.12 -1.33 -10.07
N LYS A 6 -4.19 -2.07 -10.42
CA LYS A 6 -4.89 -3.01 -9.51
C LYS A 6 -3.99 -4.18 -9.07
N PHE A 7 -3.31 -4.82 -10.02
CA PHE A 7 -2.41 -5.93 -9.75
C PHE A 7 -1.24 -5.49 -8.85
N THR A 8 -0.60 -4.37 -9.18
CA THR A 8 0.48 -3.80 -8.36
C THR A 8 0.00 -3.47 -6.96
N HIS A 9 -1.20 -2.90 -6.82
CA HIS A 9 -1.77 -2.62 -5.49
C HIS A 9 -2.01 -3.90 -4.69
N GLN A 10 -2.58 -4.94 -5.30
CA GLN A 10 -2.79 -6.23 -4.65
C GLN A 10 -1.47 -6.87 -4.22
N PHE A 11 -0.45 -6.83 -5.09
CA PHE A 11 0.90 -7.30 -4.76
C PHE A 11 1.47 -6.57 -3.54
N LEU A 12 1.44 -5.23 -3.52
CA LEU A 12 1.99 -4.44 -2.41
C LEU A 12 1.24 -4.68 -1.10
N MET A 13 -0.09 -4.74 -1.13
CA MET A 13 -0.91 -5.07 0.05
C MET A 13 -0.57 -6.45 0.60
N THR A 14 -0.42 -7.44 -0.29
CA THR A 14 -0.09 -8.82 0.11
C THR A 14 1.33 -8.91 0.66
N LEU A 15 2.30 -8.24 0.02
CA LEU A 15 3.68 -8.16 0.49
C LEU A 15 3.76 -7.53 1.87
N LEU A 16 3.06 -6.40 2.09
CA LEU A 16 3.02 -5.73 3.39
C LEU A 16 2.42 -6.63 4.47
N ALA A 17 1.34 -7.34 4.16
CA ALA A 17 0.70 -8.27 5.08
C ALA A 17 1.65 -9.39 5.50
N ILE A 18 2.33 -10.03 4.53
CA ILE A 18 3.31 -11.09 4.82
C ILE A 18 4.44 -10.55 5.69
N LEU A 19 5.05 -9.41 5.33
CA LEU A 19 6.16 -8.82 6.08
C LEU A 19 5.77 -8.35 7.50
N SER A 20 4.47 -8.18 7.77
CA SER A 20 3.97 -7.71 9.07
C SER A 20 3.50 -8.85 9.97
N ASP A 21 3.41 -10.08 9.46
CA ASP A 21 2.95 -11.25 10.20
C ASP A 21 4.06 -12.31 10.25
N GLU A 22 4.54 -12.61 11.46
CA GLU A 22 5.66 -13.53 11.67
C GLU A 22 5.34 -14.96 11.20
N GLN A 23 4.09 -15.39 11.33
CA GLN A 23 3.67 -16.74 10.94
C GLN A 23 3.62 -16.88 9.42
N ASP A 24 3.10 -15.87 8.73
CA ASP A 24 3.04 -15.84 7.27
C ASP A 24 4.44 -15.68 6.65
N MET A 25 5.32 -14.91 7.28
CA MET A 25 6.75 -14.88 6.94
C MET A 25 7.41 -16.26 7.06
N LYS A 26 7.18 -16.98 8.17
CA LYS A 26 7.70 -18.35 8.36
C LYS A 26 7.19 -19.31 7.28
N LYS A 27 5.91 -19.23 6.92
CA LYS A 27 5.33 -20.03 5.83
C LYS A 27 5.95 -19.69 4.48
N ALA A 28 6.06 -18.40 4.16
CA ALA A 28 6.67 -17.94 2.91
C ALA A 28 8.12 -18.45 2.81
N ARG A 29 8.90 -18.32 3.88
CA ARG A 29 10.28 -18.83 3.94
C ARG A 29 10.33 -20.35 3.75
N ALA A 30 9.47 -21.11 4.43
CA ALA A 30 9.43 -22.56 4.31
C ALA A 30 9.07 -23.02 2.88
N GLY A 31 8.05 -22.43 2.27
CA GLY A 31 7.66 -22.73 0.88
C GLY A 31 8.75 -22.33 -0.12
N TYR A 32 9.44 -21.22 0.16
CA TYR A 32 10.56 -20.74 -0.63
C TYR A 32 11.76 -21.71 -0.60
N THR A 33 12.09 -22.27 0.58
CA THR A 33 13.20 -23.21 0.76
C THR A 33 12.86 -24.65 0.35
N GLN A 34 11.61 -25.10 0.52
CA GLN A 34 11.19 -26.47 0.20
C GLN A 34 11.14 -26.77 -1.30
N GLN A 35 10.99 -25.77 -2.17
CA GLN A 35 11.02 -25.93 -3.63
C GLN A 35 12.45 -26.01 -4.20
N GLU A 36 13.32 -26.70 -3.47
CA GLU A 36 14.79 -26.68 -3.38
C GLU A 36 15.60 -27.05 -4.66
N LYS A 37 15.15 -26.68 -5.88
CA LYS A 37 15.88 -26.98 -7.13
C LYS A 37 16.13 -25.83 -8.09
N ASP A 38 15.64 -24.61 -7.82
CA ASP A 38 15.88 -23.47 -8.72
C ASP A 38 16.85 -22.46 -8.09
N GLU A 39 18.15 -22.61 -8.40
CA GLU A 39 19.22 -21.69 -7.99
C GLU A 39 18.93 -20.23 -8.36
N ARG A 40 18.05 -19.99 -9.33
CA ARG A 40 17.59 -18.65 -9.72
C ARG A 40 16.92 -17.86 -8.59
N ARG A 41 16.33 -18.54 -7.59
CA ARG A 41 15.72 -17.88 -6.43
C ARG A 41 16.77 -17.27 -5.50
N TYR A 42 17.89 -17.96 -5.26
CA TYR A 42 18.99 -17.41 -4.46
C TYR A 42 19.72 -16.23 -5.15
N ASN A 43 19.52 -16.05 -6.46
CA ASN A 43 20.08 -14.94 -7.23
C ASN A 43 19.35 -13.60 -7.01
N CYS A 44 18.28 -13.57 -6.21
CA CYS A 44 17.48 -12.36 -6.02
C CYS A 44 18.18 -11.29 -5.16
N GLN A 45 19.20 -11.64 -4.37
CA GLN A 45 19.93 -10.65 -3.59
C GLN A 45 20.55 -9.55 -4.46
N ALA A 46 21.10 -9.92 -5.62
CA ALA A 46 21.69 -8.97 -6.54
C ALA A 46 20.61 -8.17 -7.28
N SER A 47 19.57 -8.84 -7.80
CA SER A 47 18.54 -8.17 -8.59
C SER A 47 17.66 -7.25 -7.76
N PHE A 48 17.38 -7.60 -6.50
CA PHE A 48 16.58 -6.78 -5.57
C PHE A 48 17.41 -5.76 -4.80
N GLY A 49 18.71 -5.64 -5.04
CA GLY A 49 19.55 -4.66 -4.35
C GLY A 49 19.77 -4.95 -2.86
N LEU A 50 19.75 -6.22 -2.46
CA LEU A 50 19.87 -6.67 -1.06
C LEU A 50 21.31 -7.01 -0.65
N LYS A 51 22.31 -6.67 -1.47
CA LYS A 51 23.70 -7.12 -1.29
C LYS A 51 24.30 -6.75 0.08
N ASN A 52 23.84 -5.64 0.66
CA ASN A 52 24.34 -5.15 1.94
C ASN A 52 23.46 -5.56 3.13
N TRP A 53 22.35 -6.26 2.87
CA TRP A 53 21.49 -6.75 3.92
C TRP A 53 22.08 -8.00 4.55
N ASP A 54 21.71 -8.27 5.79
CA ASP A 54 22.00 -9.57 6.37
C ASP A 54 21.28 -10.68 5.59
N LYS A 55 21.89 -11.88 5.62
CA LYS A 55 21.44 -13.00 4.81
C LYS A 55 20.01 -13.42 5.15
N GLU A 56 19.60 -13.33 6.41
CA GLU A 56 18.28 -13.76 6.85
C GLU A 56 17.20 -12.81 6.35
N ALA A 57 17.36 -11.50 6.56
CA ALA A 57 16.44 -10.50 6.04
C ALA A 57 16.34 -10.52 4.52
N ALA A 58 17.46 -10.76 3.82
CA ALA A 58 17.46 -10.87 2.37
C ALA A 58 16.68 -12.10 1.86
N VAL A 59 16.82 -13.24 2.55
CA VAL A 59 16.06 -14.47 2.25
C VAL A 59 14.57 -14.26 2.55
N ASP A 60 14.26 -13.71 3.71
CA ASP A 60 12.89 -13.45 4.15
C ASP A 60 12.16 -12.49 3.21
N PHE A 61 12.80 -11.39 2.83
CA PHE A 61 12.23 -10.46 1.86
C PHE A 61 12.01 -11.13 0.49
N SER A 62 12.99 -11.89 0.01
CA SER A 62 12.86 -12.60 -1.27
C SER A 62 11.71 -13.60 -1.23
N ALA A 63 11.59 -14.38 -0.15
CA ALA A 63 10.50 -15.33 0.05
C ALA A 63 9.13 -14.61 0.07
N ALA A 64 9.02 -13.51 0.81
CA ALA A 64 7.80 -12.71 0.87
C ALA A 64 7.40 -12.14 -0.51
N VAL A 65 8.37 -11.69 -1.32
CA VAL A 65 8.11 -11.21 -2.69
C VAL A 65 7.52 -12.30 -3.57
N PHE A 66 8.11 -13.50 -3.59
CA PHE A 66 7.60 -14.59 -4.43
C PHE A 66 6.23 -15.08 -3.96
N GLU A 67 6.01 -15.19 -2.65
CA GLU A 67 4.71 -15.56 -2.10
C GLU A 67 3.65 -14.50 -2.42
N ALA A 68 3.98 -13.21 -2.29
CA ALA A 68 3.07 -12.12 -2.64
C ALA A 68 2.71 -12.13 -4.14
N LEU A 69 3.66 -12.41 -5.03
CA LEU A 69 3.40 -12.57 -6.45
C LEU A 69 2.51 -13.77 -6.75
N ALA A 70 2.72 -14.90 -6.09
CA ALA A 70 1.89 -16.09 -6.25
C ALA A 70 0.44 -15.79 -5.84
N ARG A 71 0.23 -15.28 -4.61
CA ARG A 71 -1.10 -14.91 -4.10
C ARG A 71 -1.77 -13.83 -4.95
N ALA A 72 -1.03 -12.82 -5.42
CA ALA A 72 -1.58 -11.81 -6.32
C ALA A 72 -1.97 -12.41 -7.67
N SER A 73 -1.16 -13.31 -8.23
CA SER A 73 -1.46 -13.99 -9.49
C SER A 73 -2.73 -14.84 -9.39
N GLU A 74 -2.88 -15.63 -8.31
CA GLU A 74 -4.08 -16.43 -8.05
C GLU A 74 -5.36 -15.59 -8.02
N HIS A 75 -5.28 -14.35 -7.51
CA HIS A 75 -6.43 -13.45 -7.46
C HIS A 75 -6.93 -13.00 -8.85
N PHE A 76 -6.07 -12.97 -9.87
CA PHE A 76 -6.38 -12.40 -11.19
C PHE A 76 -6.37 -13.40 -12.35
N VAL A 77 -5.79 -14.59 -12.17
CA VAL A 77 -5.78 -15.65 -13.19
C VAL A 77 -7.11 -16.41 -13.13
N ASN A 78 -8.16 -15.79 -13.67
CA ASN A 78 -9.44 -16.45 -13.87
C ASN A 78 -9.61 -16.98 -15.31
N HIS A 79 -8.83 -16.47 -16.27
CA HIS A 79 -8.94 -16.78 -17.71
C HIS A 79 -7.55 -16.98 -18.33
N ALA A 80 -7.42 -17.90 -19.29
CA ALA A 80 -6.14 -18.22 -19.95
C ALA A 80 -5.46 -16.99 -20.58
N GLN A 81 -6.24 -16.05 -21.12
CA GLN A 81 -5.72 -14.81 -21.71
C GLN A 81 -5.05 -13.88 -20.68
N MET A 82 -5.38 -14.00 -19.39
CA MET A 82 -4.80 -13.17 -18.34
C MET A 82 -3.43 -13.69 -17.87
N VAL A 83 -3.09 -14.95 -18.19
CA VAL A 83 -1.83 -15.57 -17.77
C VAL A 83 -0.63 -14.82 -18.33
N GLU A 84 -0.64 -14.49 -19.63
CA GLU A 84 0.45 -13.73 -20.26
C GLU A 84 0.59 -12.32 -19.67
N TRP A 85 -0.53 -11.67 -19.37
CA TRP A 85 -0.53 -10.35 -18.76
C TRP A 85 0.02 -10.38 -17.34
N VAL A 86 -0.40 -11.36 -16.54
CA VAL A 86 0.13 -11.59 -15.18
C VAL A 86 1.62 -11.90 -15.24
N GLN A 87 2.08 -12.72 -16.19
CA GLN A 87 3.51 -13.01 -16.34
C GLN A 87 4.32 -11.75 -16.64
N ARG A 88 3.88 -10.90 -17.58
CA ARG A 88 4.54 -9.63 -17.88
C ARG A 88 4.56 -8.68 -16.67
N LEU A 89 3.49 -8.65 -15.88
CA LEU A 89 3.42 -7.86 -14.66
C LEU A 89 4.36 -8.38 -13.58
N ASN A 90 4.45 -9.70 -13.40
CA ASN A 90 5.38 -10.33 -12.47
C ASN A 90 6.83 -9.99 -12.84
N GLU A 91 7.19 -10.07 -14.14
CA GLU A 91 8.52 -9.66 -14.60
C GLU A 91 8.81 -8.18 -14.34
N HIS A 92 7.87 -7.29 -14.62
CA HIS A 92 8.03 -5.86 -14.36
C HIS A 92 8.17 -5.58 -12.86
N ILE A 93 7.39 -6.27 -12.01
CA ILE A 93 7.51 -6.14 -10.56
C ILE A 93 8.89 -6.57 -10.08
N LEU A 94 9.38 -7.72 -10.53
CA LEU A 94 10.69 -8.24 -10.13
C LEU A 94 11.86 -7.37 -10.63
N LYS A 95 11.77 -6.82 -11.85
CA LYS A 95 12.86 -6.06 -12.48
C LYS A 95 12.89 -4.59 -12.08
N GLU A 96 11.74 -3.97 -11.82
CA GLU A 96 11.64 -2.53 -11.61
C GLU A 96 11.07 -2.16 -10.24
N LEU A 97 9.92 -2.74 -9.87
CA LEU A 97 9.24 -2.34 -8.64
C LEU A 97 10.01 -2.79 -7.40
N VAL A 98 10.34 -4.07 -7.27
CA VAL A 98 11.02 -4.61 -6.08
C VAL A 98 12.35 -3.91 -5.82
N PRO A 99 13.25 -3.71 -6.81
CA PRO A 99 14.48 -2.96 -6.60
C PRO A 99 14.24 -1.49 -6.21
N SER A 100 13.12 -0.89 -6.64
CA SER A 100 12.76 0.47 -6.20
C SER A 100 12.31 0.54 -4.75
N LEU A 101 11.75 -0.54 -4.19
CA LEU A 101 11.32 -0.60 -2.78
C LEU A 101 12.50 -0.69 -1.81
N THR A 102 13.60 -1.29 -2.25
CA THR A 102 14.80 -1.58 -1.44
C THR A 102 15.92 -0.55 -1.65
N LYS A 103 15.78 0.31 -2.67
CA LYS A 103 16.81 1.26 -3.07
C LYS A 103 17.22 2.16 -1.90
N GLY A 104 18.51 2.13 -1.56
CA GLY A 104 19.10 2.98 -0.53
C GLY A 104 18.83 2.54 0.91
N ILE A 105 18.24 1.35 1.10
CA ILE A 105 18.07 0.77 2.43
C ILE A 105 19.34 -0.05 2.73
N ASP A 106 20.19 0.51 3.57
CA ASP A 106 21.40 -0.12 4.09
C ASP A 106 21.43 0.12 5.61
N CYS A 107 20.73 -0.73 6.35
CA CYS A 107 20.59 -0.60 7.81
C CYS A 107 20.41 -1.98 8.47
N SER A 108 20.51 -2.01 9.81
CA SER A 108 20.39 -3.24 10.61
C SER A 108 18.96 -3.80 10.70
N GLN A 109 17.94 -3.03 10.33
CA GLN A 109 16.54 -3.46 10.33
C GLN A 109 15.88 -3.11 8.97
N PRO A 110 16.33 -3.73 7.89
CA PRO A 110 15.96 -3.32 6.54
C PRO A 110 14.49 -3.64 6.20
N LEU A 111 13.93 -4.70 6.77
CA LEU A 111 12.52 -5.08 6.58
C LEU A 111 11.56 -4.01 7.11
N ASP A 112 11.87 -3.38 8.25
CA ASP A 112 11.04 -2.31 8.83
C ASP A 112 10.98 -1.11 7.88
N LYS A 113 12.12 -0.71 7.33
CA LYS A 113 12.20 0.39 6.36
C LYS A 113 11.47 0.06 5.06
N VAL A 114 11.56 -1.17 4.57
CA VAL A 114 10.79 -1.58 3.40
C VAL A 114 9.29 -1.56 3.66
N ARG A 115 8.82 -1.96 4.86
CA ARG A 115 7.40 -1.84 5.23
C ARG A 115 6.92 -0.39 5.18
N ASP A 116 7.72 0.56 5.66
CA ASP A 116 7.40 1.99 5.56
C ASP A 116 7.29 2.44 4.10
N VAL A 117 8.25 2.08 3.25
CA VAL A 117 8.25 2.42 1.82
C VAL A 117 7.03 1.83 1.10
N ILE A 118 6.70 0.56 1.38
CA ILE A 118 5.52 -0.10 0.80
C ILE A 118 4.24 0.60 1.26
N THR A 119 4.13 0.96 2.54
CA THR A 119 2.97 1.67 3.10
C THR A 119 2.76 3.00 2.38
N GLN A 120 3.81 3.83 2.26
CA GLN A 120 3.75 5.09 1.53
C GLN A 120 3.36 4.89 0.07
N ARG A 121 3.87 3.84 -0.58
CA ARG A 121 3.53 3.51 -1.97
C ARG A 121 2.05 3.18 -2.11
N ILE A 122 1.50 2.33 -1.25
CA ILE A 122 0.08 1.99 -1.21
C ILE A 122 -0.77 3.25 -1.02
N GLU A 123 -0.40 4.12 -0.07
CA GLU A 123 -1.12 5.37 0.19
C GLU A 123 -1.13 6.29 -1.02
N SER A 124 0.00 6.44 -1.72
CA SER A 124 0.09 7.27 -2.94
C SER A 124 -0.73 6.73 -4.11
N MET A 125 -1.10 5.45 -4.08
CA MET A 125 -1.93 4.83 -5.12
C MET A 125 -3.43 5.04 -4.91
N LYS A 126 -3.85 5.46 -3.70
CA LYS A 126 -5.23 5.84 -3.41
C LYS A 126 -5.57 7.08 -4.23
N GLU A 127 -6.75 7.08 -4.86
CA GLU A 127 -7.25 8.29 -5.52
C GLU A 127 -7.37 9.41 -4.46
N PRO A 128 -6.95 10.65 -4.76
CA PRO A 128 -7.12 11.75 -3.82
C PRO A 128 -8.61 11.84 -3.48
N SER A 129 -8.94 11.68 -2.19
CA SER A 129 -10.32 11.81 -1.76
C SER A 129 -10.81 13.23 -2.10
N LEU A 130 -12.00 13.35 -2.70
CA LEU A 130 -12.65 14.66 -2.88
C LEU A 130 -12.84 15.39 -1.55
N ALA A 131 -12.82 14.67 -0.42
CA ALA A 131 -12.84 15.23 0.93
C ALA A 131 -11.58 16.04 1.29
N ASN A 132 -10.46 15.83 0.60
CA ASN A 132 -9.23 16.62 0.75
C ASN A 132 -9.08 17.72 -0.32
N ASN A 133 -10.11 17.96 -1.13
CA ASN A 133 -10.14 19.11 -2.03
C ASN A 133 -10.76 20.31 -1.28
N PRO A 134 -9.98 21.34 -0.92
CA PRO A 134 -10.51 22.53 -0.22
C PRO A 134 -11.58 23.29 -1.02
N TYR A 135 -11.74 22.99 -2.32
CA TYR A 135 -12.77 23.58 -3.17
C TYR A 135 -14.14 22.87 -3.08
N VAL A 136 -14.25 21.69 -2.47
CA VAL A 136 -15.53 20.96 -2.36
C VAL A 136 -16.44 21.56 -1.28
N PHE A 137 -15.89 22.28 -0.29
CA PHE A 137 -16.67 23.00 0.71
C PHE A 137 -17.21 24.37 0.24
N TYR A 138 -16.73 24.90 -0.89
CA TYR A 138 -17.26 26.17 -1.43
C TYR A 138 -18.44 25.99 -2.38
N GLY A 139 -18.76 24.76 -2.80
CA GLY A 139 -19.90 24.47 -3.67
C GLY A 139 -21.25 24.39 -2.94
N SER A 140 -21.25 24.16 -1.62
CA SER A 140 -22.46 23.92 -0.82
C SER A 140 -22.89 25.10 0.07
N LEU A 141 -22.12 26.20 0.12
CA LEU A 141 -22.44 27.38 0.94
C LEU A 141 -23.21 28.49 0.20
N ALA A 142 -23.60 28.28 -1.06
CA ALA A 142 -24.35 29.27 -1.84
C ALA A 142 -25.88 29.20 -1.66
N ALA A 143 -26.41 28.23 -0.92
CA ALA A 143 -27.85 28.02 -0.80
C ALA A 143 -28.29 27.88 0.65
N THR A 144 -28.50 29.01 1.34
CA THR A 144 -29.62 29.28 2.26
C THR A 144 -29.29 30.52 3.09
N ALA A 145 -29.69 31.69 2.61
CA ALA A 145 -29.80 32.90 3.42
C ALA A 145 -31.22 33.45 3.26
N LEU A 146 -32.21 32.77 3.84
CA LEU A 146 -33.52 33.36 4.09
C LEU A 146 -34.10 32.85 5.42
N ALA A 147 -34.43 33.84 6.25
CA ALA A 147 -35.37 33.83 7.36
C ALA A 147 -34.95 33.20 8.70
N ALA A 148 -34.59 34.07 9.65
CA ALA A 148 -35.24 34.10 10.96
C ALA A 148 -35.14 35.52 11.55
N VAL A 149 -36.20 36.32 11.40
CA VAL A 149 -36.41 37.56 12.15
C VAL A 149 -37.56 37.32 13.12
N ALA A 150 -37.26 37.36 14.41
CA ALA A 150 -38.05 37.99 15.49
C ALA A 150 -37.70 37.32 16.84
N VAL A 151 -36.79 37.95 17.59
CA VAL A 151 -36.61 37.68 19.02
C VAL A 151 -37.73 38.40 19.76
N VAL A 152 -38.63 37.64 20.37
CA VAL A 152 -39.57 38.15 21.37
C VAL A 152 -38.89 38.02 22.73
N ALA A 153 -38.48 39.13 23.33
CA ALA A 153 -38.32 39.28 24.78
C ALA A 153 -38.13 40.76 25.14
N LEU A 154 -39.24 41.49 25.31
CA LEU A 154 -39.25 42.68 26.16
C LEU A 154 -40.24 42.41 27.28
N LEU A 155 -39.70 42.35 28.51
CA LEU A 155 -40.29 42.77 29.79
C LEU A 155 -39.44 42.17 30.92
N PRO A 156 -39.43 42.76 32.14
CA PRO A 156 -39.46 44.17 32.50
C PRO A 156 -38.26 44.53 33.42
N SER A 157 -37.86 45.79 33.48
CA SER A 157 -37.07 46.27 34.63
C SER A 157 -37.72 47.52 35.19
N ASN A 158 -38.31 47.36 36.37
CA ASN A 158 -38.82 48.43 37.22
C ASN A 158 -37.67 49.20 37.86
N GLY A 159 -37.77 50.54 37.82
CA GLY A 159 -37.23 51.46 38.83
C GLY A 159 -36.11 52.40 38.37
N PRO A 160 -35.81 53.45 39.16
CA PRO A 160 -36.64 54.66 39.31
C PRO A 160 -35.83 55.99 39.24
N ARG A 161 -36.53 57.13 39.41
CA ARG A 161 -36.06 58.50 39.73
C ARG A 161 -35.62 59.34 38.50
N GLN A 162 -35.94 60.63 38.36
CA GLN A 162 -36.40 61.70 39.26
C GLN A 162 -37.50 62.54 38.59
#